data_AF-A0A494B9R8-F1
#
_entry.id   AF-A0A494B9R8-F1
#
_cell.length_a   1.000
_cell.length_b   1.000
_cell.length_c   1.000
_cell.angle_alpha   90.00
_cell.angle_beta   90.00
_cell.angle_gamma   90.00
#
_symmetry.space_group_name_H-M   'P 1'
#
loop_
_entity.id
_entity.type
_entity.pdbx_description
1 polymer ?
#
loop_
_entity_poly.entity_id
_entity_poly.type
_entity_poly.pdbx_seq_one_letter_code
_entity_poly.pdbx_strand_id
1 'polypeptide(L)' 'MVTETSIGDEDFQQLHAPEGIAVTFCLKEFRGLLSFAESANLPLTIHFDVPGRPVIFTIEDSLLDAHFVLATLLEQDSCS' A
#
# COMPACT_ATOMS: atom_id res chain seq x y z
N MET A 1 -14.25 8.50 15.29
CA MET A 1 -14.87 7.33 14.63
C MET A 1 -13.76 6.64 13.87
N VAL A 2 -13.52 5.36 14.16
CA VAL A 2 -12.56 4.54 13.41
C VAL A 2 -13.34 3.74 12.37
N THR A 3 -12.73 3.48 11.23
CA THR A 3 -13.32 2.70 10.14
C THR A 3 -12.32 1.61 9.78
N GLU A 4 -12.80 0.38 9.72
CA GLU A 4 -12.02 -0.79 9.36
C GLU A 4 -12.70 -1.48 8.19
N THR A 5 -11.90 -2.06 7.32
CA THR A 5 -12.36 -2.93 6.24
C THR A 5 -11.49 -4.18 6.24
N SER A 6 -12.13 -5.34 6.12
CA SER A 6 -11.46 -6.63 5.98
C SER A 6 -11.57 -7.06 4.53
N ILE A 7 -10.43 -7.39 3.93
CA ILE A 7 -10.33 -7.86 2.55
C ILE A 7 -9.88 -9.32 2.61
N GLY A 8 -10.53 -10.19 1.85
CA GLY A 8 -10.18 -11.60 1.79
C GLY A 8 -8.90 -11.81 0.99
N ASP A 9 -8.17 -12.88 1.27
CA ASP A 9 -6.96 -13.24 0.49
C ASP A 9 -7.33 -13.51 -0.98
N GLU A 10 -8.56 -13.96 -1.22
CA GLU A 10 -9.13 -14.20 -2.56
C GLU A 10 -9.30 -12.95 -3.43
N ASP A 11 -9.33 -11.76 -2.82
CA ASP A 11 -9.39 -10.48 -3.55
C ASP A 11 -8.01 -10.04 -4.06
N PHE A 12 -6.92 -10.69 -3.61
CA PHE A 12 -5.55 -10.39 -4.03
C PHE A 12 -5.09 -11.36 -5.12
N GLN A 13 -4.46 -10.82 -6.16
CA GLN A 13 -3.76 -11.64 -7.16
C GLN A 13 -2.53 -12.32 -6.56
N GLN A 14 -1.85 -11.64 -5.62
CA GLN A 14 -0.72 -12.14 -4.87
C GLN A 14 -0.66 -11.44 -3.51
N LEU A 15 -0.59 -12.21 -2.43
CA LEU A 15 -0.32 -11.71 -1.07
C LEU A 15 0.93 -12.41 -0.52
N HIS A 16 1.93 -11.61 -0.14
CA HIS A 16 3.13 -12.11 0.53
C HIS A 16 3.51 -11.17 1.66
N ALA A 17 2.84 -11.34 2.80
CA ALA A 17 3.06 -10.55 3.99
C ALA A 17 3.10 -11.46 5.23
N PRO A 18 4.05 -11.25 6.16
CA PRO A 18 4.05 -11.94 7.44
C PRO A 18 2.83 -11.51 8.28
N GLU A 19 2.27 -12.42 9.07
CA GLU A 19 1.19 -12.10 9.99
C GLU A 19 1.63 -11.04 11.02
N GLY A 20 0.74 -10.08 11.32
CA GLY A 20 0.95 -9.06 12.36
C GLY A 20 1.74 -7.83 11.90
N ILE A 21 2.17 -7.74 10.64
CA ILE A 21 2.79 -6.53 10.11
C ILE A 21 1.74 -5.47 9.76
N ALA A 22 1.98 -4.22 10.15
CA ALA A 22 1.11 -3.10 9.83
C ALA A 22 1.95 -1.88 9.46
N VAL A 23 1.63 -1.22 8.36
CA VAL A 23 2.27 0.03 7.93
C VAL A 23 1.23 1.13 7.81
N THR A 24 1.59 2.35 8.24
CA THR A 24 0.69 3.51 8.16
C THR A 24 1.28 4.55 7.23
N PHE A 25 0.52 4.98 6.21
CA PHE A 25 0.94 5.97 5.21
C PHE A 25 -0.22 6.93 4.88
N CYS A 26 0.09 7.96 4.09
CA CYS A 26 -0.88 9.00 3.73
C CYS A 26 -1.92 8.49 2.70
N LEU A 27 -3.18 8.35 3.14
CA LEU A 27 -4.29 7.93 2.28
C LEU A 27 -4.57 8.92 1.14
N LYS A 28 -4.35 10.22 1.34
CA LYS A 28 -4.64 11.24 0.31
C LYS A 28 -3.77 11.07 -0.92
N GLU A 29 -2.49 10.75 -0.71
CA GLU A 29 -1.53 10.52 -1.80
C GLU A 29 -1.82 9.18 -2.47
N PHE A 30 -2.09 8.13 -1.69
CA PHE A 30 -2.48 6.83 -2.22
C PHE A 30 -3.74 6.90 -3.10
N ARG A 31 -4.75 7.68 -2.71
CA ARG A 31 -5.96 7.86 -3.52
C ARG A 31 -5.69 8.44 -4.90
N GLY A 32 -4.73 9.37 -5.03
CA GLY A 32 -4.37 9.94 -6.32
C GLY A 32 -3.83 8.89 -7.29
N LEU A 33 -2.95 8.01 -6.79
CA LEU A 33 -2.44 6.87 -7.55
C LEU A 33 -3.54 5.85 -7.87
N LEU A 34 -4.36 5.51 -6.88
CA LEU A 34 -5.41 4.51 -7.02
C LEU A 34 -6.42 4.91 -8.11
N SER A 35 -6.83 6.18 -8.17
CA SER A 35 -7.73 6.68 -9.23
C SER A 35 -7.14 6.54 -10.63
N PHE A 36 -5.82 6.65 -10.77
CA PHE A 36 -5.14 6.39 -12.05
C PHE A 36 -5.17 4.90 -12.40
N ALA A 37 -4.78 4.03 -11.45
CA ALA A 37 -4.77 2.58 -11.64
C ALA A 37 -6.17 2.04 -12.02
N GLU A 38 -7.20 2.50 -11.31
CA GLU A 38 -8.61 2.14 -11.54
C GLU A 38 -9.09 2.57 -12.93
N SER A 39 -8.78 3.81 -13.34
CA SER A 39 -9.18 4.34 -14.66
C SER A 39 -8.50 3.60 -15.81
N ALA A 40 -7.27 3.13 -15.61
CA ALA A 40 -6.50 2.36 -16.58
C ALA A 40 -6.78 0.85 -16.49
N ASN A 41 -7.52 0.39 -15.48
CA ASN A 41 -7.74 -1.02 -15.17
C ASN A 41 -6.42 -1.82 -15.07
N LEU A 42 -5.42 -1.22 -14.42
CA LEU A 42 -4.09 -1.81 -14.24
C LEU A 42 -3.92 -2.38 -12.83
N PRO A 43 -3.21 -3.49 -12.68
CA PRO A 43 -2.88 -4.03 -11.37
C PRO A 43 -1.93 -3.08 -10.62
N LEU A 44 -2.13 -2.97 -9.32
CA LEU A 44 -1.29 -2.17 -8.43
C LEU A 44 -0.59 -3.10 -7.44
N THR A 45 0.74 -3.03 -7.40
CA THR A 45 1.57 -3.85 -6.52
C THR A 45 2.14 -3.00 -5.39
N ILE A 46 2.04 -3.50 -4.16
CA ILE A 46 2.47 -2.80 -2.95
C ILE A 46 3.68 -3.53 -2.36
N HIS A 47 4.81 -2.85 -2.30
CA HIS A 47 6.02 -3.34 -1.63
C HIS A 47 6.23 -2.54 -0.35
N PHE A 48 6.32 -3.24 0.76
CA PHE A 48 6.58 -2.63 2.06
C PHE A 48 7.53 -3.50 2.86
N ASP A 49 8.01 -2.91 3.95
CA ASP A 49 8.95 -3.50 4.89
C ASP A 49 8.43 -3.17 6.30
N VAL A 50 9.31 -2.94 7.27
CA VAL A 50 8.92 -2.51 8.62
C VAL A 50 8.40 -1.07 8.69
N PRO A 51 7.59 -0.72 9.71
CA PRO A 51 7.21 0.66 9.99
C PRO A 51 8.41 1.62 10.04
N GLY A 52 8.27 2.79 9.43
CA GLY A 52 9.34 3.78 9.25
C GLY A 52 10.19 3.60 8.00
N ARG A 53 10.10 2.44 7.33
CA ARG A 53 10.64 2.25 5.97
C ARG A 53 9.58 2.63 4.93
N PRO A 54 9.96 3.26 3.82
CA PRO A 54 8.97 3.71 2.84
C PRO A 54 8.22 2.53 2.21
N VAL A 55 6.95 2.74 1.90
CA VAL A 55 6.14 1.84 1.07
C VAL A 55 6.26 2.28 -0.39
N ILE A 56 6.36 1.32 -1.30
CA ILE A 56 6.49 1.54 -2.73
C ILE A 56 5.27 0.94 -3.43
N PHE A 57 4.52 1.78 -4.12
CA PHE A 57 3.42 1.37 -4.98
C PHE A 57 3.89 1.36 -6.42
N THR A 58 3.61 0.28 -7.14
CA THR A 58 4.04 0.10 -8.52
C THR A 58 2.87 -0.23 -9.42
N ILE A 59 2.90 0.34 -10.62
CA ILE A 59 2.01 0.03 -11.72
C ILE A 59 2.91 -0.17 -12.93
N GLU A 60 2.84 -1.36 -13.51
CA GLU A 60 3.66 -1.75 -14.66
C GLU A 60 2.72 -2.03 -15.84
N ASP A 61 2.97 -1.37 -16.96
CA ASP A 61 2.27 -1.60 -18.23
C ASP A 61 3.25 -1.44 -19.40
N SER A 62 2.90 -2.03 -20.54
CA SER A 62 3.68 -1.95 -21.77
C SER A 62 4.02 -0.53 -22.22
N LEU A 63 3.23 0.48 -21.83
CA LEU A 63 3.42 1.87 -22.22
C LEU A 63 3.95 2.77 -21.10
N LEU A 64 3.83 2.36 -19.84
CA LEU A 64 4.15 3.18 -18.68
C LEU A 64 4.51 2.32 -17.46
N ASP A 65 5.62 2.69 -16.82
CA ASP A 65 5.96 2.22 -15.49
C ASP A 65 5.88 3.40 -14.50
N ALA A 66 5.13 3.21 -13.42
CA ALA A 66 4.97 4.20 -12.36
C ALA A 66 5.37 3.63 -11.01
N HIS A 67 6.23 4.37 -10.29
CA HIS A 67 6.65 4.05 -8.93
C HIS A 67 6.33 5.21 -8.00
N PHE A 68 5.53 4.95 -6.98
CA PHE A 68 5.13 5.91 -5.96
C PHE A 68 5.71 5.49 -4.61
N VAL A 69 6.61 6.31 -4.07
CA VAL A 69 7.29 6.03 -2.81
C VAL A 69 6.70 6.94 -1.73
N LEU A 70 6.02 6.36 -0.74
CA LEU A 70 5.46 7.09 0.39
C LEU A 70 6.19 6.74 1.68
N ALA A 71 6.44 7.76 2.51
CA ALA A 71 6.94 7.53 3.86
C ALA A 71 5.87 6.80 4.69
N THR A 72 6.31 5.87 5.53
CA THR A 72 5.46 5.25 6.54
C THR A 72 5.78 5.84 7.90
N LEU A 73 4.80 5.83 8.81
CA LEU A 73 5.04 6.17 10.20
C LEU A 73 5.92 5.10 10.84
N LEU A 74 6.85 5.55 11.68
CA LEU A 74 7.53 4.67 12.63
C LEU A 74 6.49 4.10 13.58
N GLU A 75 6.63 2.82 13.91
CA GLU A 75 5.85 2.22 14.97
C GLU A 75 6.16 3.00 16.25
N GLN A 76 5.13 3.64 16.81
CA GLN A 76 5.30 4.18 18.14
C GLN A 76 5.25 2.97 19.05
N ASP A 77 6.41 2.55 19.56
CA ASP A 77 6.45 1.74 20.78
C ASP A 77 5.47 2.43 21.74
N SER A 78 4.41 1.72 22.11
CA SER A 78 3.57 2.13 23.23
C SER A 78 4.48 2.10 24.44
N CYS A 79 5.18 3.21 24.68
CA CYS A 79 6.06 3.40 25.81
C CYS A 79 5.19 3.15 27.05
N SER A 80 5.58 2.10 27.76
CA SER A 80 5.10 1.57 29.04
C SER A 80 4.50 2.59 30.00
#